data_AF-A0A2E7SD06-F1
#
_entry.id   AF-A0A2E7SD06-F1
#
_cell.length_a   1.000
_cell.length_b   1.000
_cell.length_c   1.000
_cell.angle_alpha   90.00
_cell.angle_beta   90.00
_cell.angle_gamma   90.00
#
_symmetry.space_group_name_H-M   'P 1'
#
loop_
_entity.id
_entity.type
_entity.pdbx_description
1 polymer ?
#
loop_
_entity_poly.entity_id
_entity_poly.type
_entity_poly.pdbx_seq_one_letter_code
_entity_poly.pdbx_strand_id
1 'polypeptide(L)'
;MKHLIITTIAAVLLVMMVSARLMADEALKYWPQWRGPTWNGVALQADPPITWSETENLRWKTPVDGKGWGTPIIWGERIFLLTAIALDKKMAIPDVIPAGTPNINLHPQVIDSWKPQKFAIVCIDRIT
;
A
#
# COMPACT_ATOMS: atom_id res chain seq x y z
N MET A 1 9.70 -29.89 42.97
CA MET A 1 10.41 -28.81 42.23
C MET A 1 10.45 -29.05 40.72
N LYS A 2 10.92 -30.19 40.19
CA LYS A 2 10.97 -30.47 38.74
C LYS A 2 9.62 -30.37 38.02
N HIS A 3 8.55 -30.97 38.58
CA HIS A 3 7.21 -30.89 38.00
C HIS A 3 6.66 -29.45 37.94
N LEU A 4 6.91 -28.63 38.98
CA LEU A 4 6.50 -27.23 39.02
C LEU A 4 7.22 -26.38 37.95
N ILE A 5 8.51 -26.66 37.72
CA ILE A 5 9.29 -25.98 36.68
C ILE A 5 8.77 -26.35 35.29
N ILE A 6 8.52 -27.63 35.04
CA ILE A 6 8.00 -28.12 33.75
C ILE A 6 6.61 -27.53 33.45
N THR A 7 5.69 -27.52 34.42
CA THR A 7 4.36 -26.94 34.22
C THR A 7 4.40 -25.45 33.96
N THR A 8 5.30 -24.71 34.64
CA THR A 8 5.48 -23.27 34.41
C THR A 8 6.02 -22.98 33.01
N ILE A 9 7.02 -23.74 32.54
CA ILE A 9 7.57 -23.59 31.18
C ILE A 9 6.49 -23.89 30.14
N ALA A 10 5.72 -24.97 30.31
CA ALA A 10 4.64 -25.32 29.40
C ALA A 10 3.55 -24.23 29.33
N ALA A 11 3.17 -23.66 30.48
CA ALA A 11 2.20 -22.56 30.53
C ALA A 11 2.73 -21.30 29.82
N VAL A 12 3.99 -20.93 30.03
CA VAL A 12 4.61 -19.79 29.35
C VAL A 12 4.65 -20.01 27.83
N LEU A 13 5.06 -21.19 27.36
CA LEU A 13 5.07 -21.51 25.94
C LEU A 13 3.68 -21.45 25.33
N LEU A 14 2.66 -21.93 26.05
CA LEU A 14 1.27 -21.83 25.60
C LEU A 14 0.82 -20.37 25.45
N VAL A 15 1.12 -19.52 26.45
CA VAL A 15 0.79 -18.09 26.40
C VAL A 15 1.50 -17.40 25.22
N MET A 16 2.77 -17.71 24.98
CA MET A 16 3.50 -17.16 23.82
C MET A 16 2.87 -17.59 22.50
N MET A 17 2.50 -18.86 22.35
CA MET A 17 1.85 -19.38 21.14
C MET A 17 0.50 -18.72 20.88
N VAL A 18 -0.34 -18.56 21.91
CA VAL A 18 -1.63 -17.87 21.79
C VAL A 18 -1.43 -16.41 21.39
N SER A 19 -0.48 -15.72 22.04
CA SER A 19 -0.18 -14.32 21.74
C SER A 19 0.30 -14.14 20.30
N ALA A 20 1.20 -15.00 19.82
CA ALA A 20 1.71 -14.95 18.45
C ALA A 20 0.58 -15.13 17.42
N ARG A 21 -0.40 -16.00 17.68
CA ARG A 21 -1.56 -16.17 16.79
C ARG A 21 -2.44 -14.93 16.74
N LEU A 22 -2.75 -14.33 17.89
CA LEU A 22 -3.56 -13.11 17.94
C LEU A 22 -2.91 -11.96 17.17
N MET A 23 -1.58 -11.83 17.25
CA MET A 23 -0.86 -10.80 16.49
C MET A 23 -0.88 -11.09 14.98
N ALA A 24 -0.78 -12.35 14.58
CA ALA A 24 -0.88 -12.73 13.16
C ALA A 24 -2.28 -12.43 12.60
N ASP A 25 -3.34 -12.77 13.33
CA ASP A 25 -4.72 -12.50 12.90
C ASP A 25 -5.02 -11.00 12.83
N GLU A 26 -4.49 -10.21 13.77
CA GLU A 26 -4.62 -8.76 13.73
C GLU A 26 -3.91 -8.15 12.51
N ALA A 27 -2.74 -8.67 12.14
CA ALA A 27 -2.01 -8.21 10.96
C ALA A 27 -2.77 -8.48 9.65
N LEU A 28 -3.61 -9.51 9.60
CA LEU A 28 -4.44 -9.83 8.42
C LEU A 28 -5.55 -8.81 8.16
N LYS A 29 -5.89 -7.96 9.14
CA LYS A 29 -6.87 -6.87 8.99
C LYS A 29 -6.31 -5.68 8.20
N TYR A 30 -4.99 -5.62 8.03
CA TYR A 30 -4.29 -4.54 7.35
C TYR A 30 -3.74 -4.97 5.99
N TRP A 31 -3.30 -3.99 5.21
CA TRP A 31 -2.73 -4.20 3.88
C TRP A 31 -1.35 -3.52 3.79
N PRO A 32 -0.30 -4.09 4.40
CA PRO A 32 0.98 -3.39 4.58
C PRO A 32 1.82 -3.22 3.31
N GLN A 33 1.50 -3.92 2.22
CA GLN A 33 2.43 -4.06 1.08
C GLN A 33 1.73 -4.48 -0.23
N TRP A 34 2.53 -4.57 -1.30
CA TRP A 34 2.10 -5.13 -2.57
C TRP A 34 1.54 -6.54 -2.38
N ARG A 35 0.30 -6.76 -2.85
CA ARG A 35 -0.45 -8.02 -2.71
C ARG A 35 -0.81 -8.42 -1.27
N GLY A 36 -0.80 -7.47 -0.33
CA GLY A 36 -1.40 -7.64 0.99
C GLY A 36 -0.57 -8.50 1.95
N PRO A 37 -1.13 -8.83 3.13
CA PRO A 37 -0.39 -9.45 4.23
C PRO A 37 0.13 -10.85 3.90
N THR A 38 -0.49 -11.53 2.93
CA THR A 38 -0.15 -12.89 2.48
C THR A 38 0.50 -12.94 1.09
N TRP A 39 0.87 -11.79 0.50
CA TRP A 39 1.54 -11.68 -0.82
C TRP A 39 0.78 -12.26 -2.03
N ASN A 40 -0.49 -12.62 -1.87
CA ASN A 40 -1.30 -13.27 -2.90
C ASN A 40 -2.43 -12.38 -3.46
N GLY A 41 -2.61 -11.18 -2.92
CA GLY A 41 -3.63 -10.23 -3.37
C GLY A 41 -5.05 -10.56 -2.89
N VAL A 42 -5.19 -11.45 -1.90
CA VAL A 42 -6.50 -11.88 -1.37
C VAL A 42 -6.74 -11.30 0.02
N ALA A 43 -7.90 -10.66 0.20
CA ALA A 43 -8.39 -10.19 1.50
C ALA A 43 -9.31 -11.24 2.14
N LEU A 44 -8.74 -12.23 2.84
CA LEU A 44 -9.49 -13.40 3.35
C LEU A 44 -10.64 -13.08 4.31
N GLN A 45 -10.52 -11.98 5.07
CA GLN A 45 -11.49 -11.56 6.08
C GLN A 45 -12.36 -10.37 5.62
N ALA A 46 -12.22 -9.94 4.36
CA ALA A 46 -12.97 -8.80 3.85
C ALA A 46 -14.33 -9.23 3.29
N ASP A 47 -15.32 -8.39 3.50
CA ASP A 47 -16.67 -8.49 2.91
C ASP A 47 -17.00 -7.15 2.22
N PRO A 48 -16.38 -6.86 1.07
CA PRO A 48 -16.59 -5.59 0.38
C PRO A 48 -17.97 -5.57 -0.31
N PRO A 49 -18.59 -4.38 -0.46
CA PRO A 49 -19.83 -4.26 -1.22
C PRO A 49 -19.61 -4.70 -2.68
N ILE A 50 -20.55 -5.46 -3.23
CA ILE A 50 -20.51 -5.97 -4.61
C ILE A 50 -21.24 -5.06 -5.61
N THR A 51 -21.98 -4.08 -5.11
CA THR A 51 -22.57 -2.98 -5.89
C THR A 51 -22.01 -1.66 -5.37
N TRP A 52 -21.71 -0.72 -6.26
CA TRP A 52 -21.24 0.60 -5.87
C TRP A 52 -21.56 1.66 -6.93
N SER A 53 -21.77 2.90 -6.49
CA SER A 53 -21.88 4.08 -7.33
C SER A 53 -21.46 5.33 -6.55
N GLU A 54 -21.51 6.51 -7.16
CA GLU A 54 -21.30 7.78 -6.43
C GLU A 54 -22.37 8.01 -5.34
N THR A 55 -23.49 7.26 -5.34
CA THR A 55 -24.59 7.39 -4.38
C THR A 55 -24.89 6.11 -3.59
N GLU A 56 -24.21 5.00 -3.87
CA GLU A 56 -24.46 3.68 -3.25
C GLU A 56 -23.14 3.06 -2.79
N ASN A 57 -23.07 2.65 -1.52
CA ASN A 57 -21.92 1.97 -0.91
C ASN A 57 -20.57 2.72 -1.00
N LEU A 58 -20.54 3.99 -1.45
CA LEU A 58 -19.40 4.88 -1.36
C LEU A 58 -19.34 5.51 0.03
N ARG A 59 -18.31 5.18 0.81
CA ARG A 59 -18.13 5.76 2.15
C ARG A 59 -17.70 7.23 2.08
N TRP A 60 -16.70 7.54 1.25
CA TRP A 60 -16.18 8.89 1.03
C TRP A 60 -15.33 8.93 -0.23
N LYS A 61 -15.05 10.15 -0.70
CA LYS A 61 -14.16 10.45 -1.82
C LYS A 61 -13.45 11.77 -1.55
N THR A 62 -12.15 11.83 -1.81
CA THR A 62 -11.35 13.04 -1.67
C THR A 62 -10.46 13.23 -2.90
N PRO A 63 -10.21 14.47 -3.35
CA PRO A 63 -9.15 14.73 -4.30
C PRO A 63 -7.78 14.30 -3.73
N VAL A 64 -6.91 13.79 -4.61
CA VAL A 64 -5.52 13.46 -4.31
C VAL A 64 -4.65 14.11 -5.38
N ASP A 65 -3.62 14.83 -4.97
CA ASP A 65 -2.71 15.50 -5.90
C ASP A 65 -1.85 14.50 -6.68
N GLY A 66 -1.63 14.82 -7.95
CA GLY A 66 -0.81 14.00 -8.83
C GLY A 66 -1.51 12.72 -9.30
N LYS A 67 -0.70 11.74 -9.72
CA LYS A 67 -1.18 10.43 -10.21
C LYS A 67 -0.41 9.31 -9.52
N GLY A 68 -1.08 8.22 -9.19
CA GLY A 68 -0.47 7.05 -8.56
C GLY A 68 -1.05 5.76 -9.11
N TRP A 69 -0.19 4.76 -9.31
CA TRP A 69 -0.57 3.41 -9.79
C TRP A 69 -0.14 2.31 -8.81
N GLY A 70 0.46 2.70 -7.68
CA GLY A 70 0.89 1.77 -6.64
C GLY A 70 -0.30 1.23 -5.86
N THR A 71 -0.14 0.04 -5.29
CA THR A 71 -1.09 -0.51 -4.32
C THR A 71 -1.13 0.39 -3.07
N PRO A 72 -2.31 0.85 -2.64
CA PRO A 72 -2.46 1.55 -1.37
C PRO A 72 -1.99 0.69 -0.20
N ILE A 73 -1.29 1.30 0.75
CA ILE A 73 -0.99 0.65 2.03
C ILE A 73 -2.06 1.05 3.02
N ILE A 74 -2.67 0.08 3.69
CA ILE A 74 -3.69 0.31 4.72
C ILE A 74 -3.13 -0.19 6.04
N TRP A 75 -3.02 0.67 7.04
CA TRP A 75 -2.52 0.29 8.37
C TRP A 75 -3.25 1.07 9.46
N GLY A 76 -3.92 0.36 10.37
CA GLY A 76 -4.84 0.97 11.32
C GLY A 76 -5.91 1.80 10.60
N GLU A 77 -6.04 3.05 11.04
CA GLU A 77 -6.96 4.04 10.50
C GLU A 77 -6.35 4.93 9.42
N ARG A 78 -5.23 4.52 8.81
CA ARG A 78 -4.52 5.30 7.79
C ARG A 78 -4.42 4.55 6.47
N ILE A 79 -4.47 5.33 5.40
CA ILE A 79 -4.22 4.92 4.02
C ILE A 79 -3.01 5.71 3.52
N PHE A 80 -2.01 5.01 2.98
CA PHE A 80 -0.82 5.61 2.41
C PHE A 80 -0.80 5.36 0.89
N LEU A 81 -0.63 6.45 0.13
CA LEU A 81 -0.62 6.44 -1.32
C LEU A 81 0.70 7.02 -1.82
N LEU A 82 1.33 6.37 -2.79
CA LEU A 82 2.42 6.96 -3.56
C LEU A 82 1.85 7.69 -4.77
N THR A 83 2.16 8.99 -4.87
CA THR A 83 1.70 9.86 -5.94
C THR A 83 2.88 10.53 -6.62
N ALA A 84 2.73 10.78 -7.92
CA ALA A 84 3.65 11.57 -8.71
C ALA A 84 2.97 12.89 -9.07
N ILE A 85 3.45 13.97 -8.47
CA ILE A 85 2.90 15.32 -8.61
C ILE A 85 3.73 16.04 -9.68
N ALA A 86 3.07 16.50 -10.75
CA ALA A 86 3.72 17.28 -11.79
C ALA A 86 4.22 18.60 -11.23
N LEU A 87 5.46 18.95 -11.57
CA LEU A 87 6.06 20.22 -11.20
C LEU A 87 5.77 21.25 -12.28
N ASP A 88 5.43 22.47 -11.86
CA ASP A 88 5.34 23.63 -12.76
C ASP A 88 6.73 24.23 -13.02
N LYS A 89 7.62 23.40 -13.55
CA LYS A 89 8.99 23.77 -13.91
C LYS A 89 9.37 23.06 -15.20
N LYS A 90 10.13 23.74 -16.06
CA LYS A 90 10.83 23.07 -17.16
C LYS A 90 12.13 22.50 -16.61
N MET A 91 12.39 21.24 -16.91
CA MET A 91 13.65 20.56 -16.62
C MET A 91 14.10 19.83 -17.88
N ALA A 92 15.39 19.52 -18.00
CA ALA A 92 15.85 18.72 -19.13
C ALA A 92 15.27 17.30 -19.04
N ILE A 93 14.92 16.72 -20.18
CA ILE A 93 14.57 15.30 -20.26
C ILE A 93 15.84 14.53 -19.87
N PRO A 94 15.80 13.65 -18.84
CA PRO A 94 16.97 12.87 -18.45
C PRO A 94 17.44 11.98 -19.61
N ASP A 95 18.74 11.90 -19.85
CA ASP A 95 19.36 10.97 -20.82
C ASP A 95 19.30 9.49 -20.36
N VAL A 96 18.32 9.14 -19.53
CA VAL A 96 18.12 7.75 -19.08
C VAL A 96 17.33 7.03 -20.16
N ILE A 97 18.06 6.48 -21.12
CA ILE A 97 17.50 5.59 -22.14
C ILE A 97 17.54 4.16 -21.57
N PRO A 98 16.40 3.49 -21.33
CA PRO A 98 16.39 2.06 -21.06
C PRO A 98 17.17 1.31 -22.15
N ALA A 99 18.07 0.41 -21.76
CA ALA A 99 18.89 -0.36 -22.71
C ALA A 99 18.00 -0.95 -23.82
N GLY A 100 18.29 -0.59 -25.08
CA GLY A 100 17.51 -1.02 -26.25
C GLY A 100 16.48 -0.02 -26.80
N THR A 101 16.39 1.22 -26.27
CA THR A 101 15.42 2.24 -26.75
C THR A 101 16.04 3.59 -27.16
N PRO A 102 17.09 3.63 -28.01
CA PRO A 102 17.92 4.81 -28.28
C PRO A 102 17.20 6.08 -28.78
N ASN A 103 15.98 5.97 -29.29
CA ASN A 103 15.24 7.08 -29.88
C ASN A 103 14.00 7.51 -29.08
N ILE A 104 13.80 7.00 -27.85
CA ILE A 104 12.59 7.31 -27.07
C ILE A 104 12.45 8.80 -26.77
N ASN A 105 13.57 9.48 -26.53
CA ASN A 105 13.69 10.92 -26.35
C ASN A 105 13.42 11.74 -27.63
N LEU A 106 13.42 11.12 -28.82
CA LEU A 106 13.09 11.76 -30.09
C LEU A 106 11.63 11.58 -30.49
N HIS A 107 10.87 10.71 -29.80
CA HIS A 107 9.48 10.49 -30.12
C HIS A 107 8.65 11.71 -29.72
N PRO A 108 7.85 12.32 -30.63
CA PRO A 108 7.11 13.55 -30.33
C PRO A 108 6.22 13.44 -29.08
N GLN A 109 5.57 12.28 -28.91
CA GLN A 109 4.76 12.04 -27.73
C GLN A 109 5.56 12.03 -26.43
N VAL A 110 6.85 11.67 -26.44
CA VAL A 110 7.70 11.66 -25.23
C VAL A 110 8.20 13.06 -24.92
N ILE A 111 8.62 13.80 -25.95
CA ILE A 111 9.05 15.20 -25.82
C ILE A 111 7.92 16.06 -25.23
N ASP A 112 6.70 15.90 -25.74
CA ASP A 112 5.56 16.72 -25.34
C ASP A 112 4.85 16.22 -24.07
N SER A 113 4.94 14.92 -23.76
CA SER A 113 4.29 14.34 -22.56
C SER A 113 5.16 14.36 -21.31
N TRP A 114 6.48 14.52 -21.45
CA TRP A 114 7.35 14.54 -20.30
C TRP A 114 7.09 15.78 -19.45
N LYS A 115 6.85 15.56 -18.15
CA LYS A 115 6.78 16.59 -17.14
C LYS A 115 7.66 16.16 -15.98
N PRO A 116 8.49 17.04 -15.41
CA PRO A 116 9.20 16.70 -14.19
C PRO A 116 8.18 16.46 -13.08
N GLN A 117 8.42 15.46 -12.26
CA GLN A 117 7.50 15.03 -11.20
C GLN A 117 8.24 14.91 -9.88
N LYS A 118 7.55 15.23 -8.79
CA LYS A 118 7.95 14.89 -7.43
C LYS A 118 7.12 13.70 -6.96
N PHE A 119 7.79 12.69 -6.42
CA PHE A 119 7.11 11.63 -5.71
C PHE A 119 6.76 12.08 -4.29
N ALA A 120 5.53 11.84 -3.87
CA ALA A 120 5.03 12.14 -2.55
C ALA A 120 4.26 10.94 -1.99
N ILE A 121 4.48 10.67 -0.70
CA ILE A 121 3.63 9.75 0.06
C ILE A 121 2.55 10.60 0.72
N VAL A 122 1.30 10.32 0.37
CA VAL A 122 0.12 10.95 0.95
C VAL A 122 -0.44 10.01 2.01
N CYS A 123 -0.67 10.50 3.21
CA CYS A 123 -1.32 9.78 4.30
C CYS A 123 -2.73 10.38 4.49
N ILE A 124 -3.75 9.54 4.46
CA ILE A 124 -5.17 9.92 4.56
C ILE A 124 -5.83 9.07 5.63
N ASP A 125 -6.85 9.61 6.27
CA ASP A 125 -7.63 8.90 7.29
C ASP A 125 -8.64 7.97 6.64
N ARG A 126 -8.78 6.75 7.18
CA ARG A 126 -9.66 5.71 6.63
C ARG A 126 -11.14 5.96 6.93
N ILE A 127 -11.44 6.67 8.01
CA ILE A 127 -12.80 6.93 8.52
C ILE A 127 -13.14 8.44 8.49
N THR A 128 -12.71 9.17 7.46
CA THR A 128 -13.34 10.48 7.19
C THR A 128 -14.84 10.32 6.92
#